data_AF-A0A662GFL1-F1
#
_entry.id   AF-A0A662GFL1-F1
#
_cell.length_a   1.000
_cell.length_b   1.000
_cell.length_c   1.000
_cell.angle_alpha   90.00
_cell.angle_beta   90.00
_cell.angle_gamma   90.00
#
_symmetry.space_group_name_H-M   'P 1'
#
loop_
_entity.id
_entity.type
_entity.pdbx_description
1 polymer ?
#
loop_
_entity_poly.entity_id
_entity_poly.type
_entity_poly.pdbx_seq_one_letter_code
_entity_poly.pdbx_strand_id
1 'polypeptide(L)' 'MTLLEVKDLKMYYEILGKGYVHAVDNIGFNLDKGETIGIVGESG' A
#
# COMPACT_ATOMS: atom_id res chain seq x y z
N MET A 1 20.99 -1.09 2.22
CA MET A 1 20.87 -2.53 1.85
C MET A 1 19.45 -2.86 2.23
N THR A 2 18.60 -3.05 1.21
CA THR A 2 17.15 -3.05 1.40
C THR A 2 16.73 -4.14 2.36
N LEU A 3 16.02 -3.74 3.41
CA LEU A 3 15.46 -4.66 4.40
C LEU A 3 14.09 -5.18 3.95
N LEU A 4 13.28 -4.30 3.36
CA LEU A 4 11.96 -4.61 2.80
C LEU A 4 11.81 -3.91 1.45
N GLU A 5 11.41 -4.67 0.44
CA GLU A 5 10.99 -4.17 -0.87
C GLU A 5 9.51 -4.52 -1.08
N VAL A 6 8.70 -3.49 -1.35
CA VAL A 6 7.29 -3.62 -1.72
C VAL A 6 7.15 -3.18 -3.17
N LYS A 7 6.53 -4.05 -3.98
CA LYS A 7 6.27 -3.82 -5.40
C LYS A 7 4.82 -4.11 -5.71
N ASP A 8 4.21 -3.25 -6.52
CA ASP A 8 2.87 -3.41 -7.09
C ASP A 8 1.80 -3.83 -6.06
N LEU A 9 1.88 -3.31 -4.84
CA LEU A 9 0.95 -3.64 -3.76
C LEU A 9 -0.45 -3.17 -4.13
N LYS A 10 -1.40 -4.12 -4.11
CA LYS A 10 -2.81 -3.90 -4.41
C LYS A 10 -3.67 -4.56 -3.33
N MET A 11 -4.69 -3.85 -2.89
CA MET A 11 -5.68 -4.35 -1.93
C MET A 11 -7.04 -3.83 -2.33
N TYR A 12 -7.87 -4.71 -2.88
CA TYR A 12 -9.19 -4.36 -3.39
C TYR A 12 -10.26 -5.11 -2.59
N TYR A 13 -11.28 -4.39 -2.15
CA TYR A 13 -12.42 -4.94 -1.42
C TYR A 13 -13.62 -5.02 -2.35
N GLU A 14 -14.19 -6.22 -2.46
CA GLU A 14 -15.43 -6.40 -3.23
C GLU A 14 -16.62 -5.86 -2.43
N ILE A 15 -17.41 -5.01 -3.07
CA ILE A 15 -18.68 -4.52 -2.56
C ILE A 15 -19.79 -5.17 -3.38
N LEU A 16 -20.58 -6.01 -2.72
CA LEU A 16 -21.64 -6.80 -3.37
C LEU A 16 -22.55 -5.91 -4.22
N GLY A 17 -22.58 -6.19 -5.53
CA GLY A 17 -23.40 -5.46 -6.51
C GLY A 17 -22.91 -4.04 -6.86
N LYS A 18 -21.74 -3.60 -6.38
CA LYS A 18 -21.19 -2.25 -6.61
C LYS A 18 -19.76 -2.22 -7.15
N GLY A 19 -19.12 -3.38 -7.32
CA GLY A 19 -17.75 -3.49 -7.84
C GLY A 19 -16.72 -3.49 -6.71
N TYR A 20 -15.52 -2.96 -6.97
CA TYR A 20 -14.41 -2.98 -6.02
C TYR A 20 -14.10 -1.58 -5.46
N VAL A 21 -13.76 -1.51 -4.18
CA VAL A 21 -13.06 -0.39 -3.58
C VAL A 21 -11.57 -0.70 -3.61
N HIS A 22 -10.79 0.13 -4.28
CA HIS A 22 -9.34 -0.01 -4.34
C HIS A 22 -8.70 0.70 -3.14
N ALA A 23 -8.53 0.00 -2.02
CA ALA A 23 -7.96 0.58 -0.80
C ALA A 23 -6.46 0.82 -0.91
N VAL A 24 -5.75 -0.03 -1.65
CA VAL A 24 -4.36 0.21 -2.07
C VAL A 24 -4.28 -0.11 -3.54
N ASP A 25 -3.73 0.79 -4.35
CA ASP A 25 -3.58 0.57 -5.78
C ASP A 25 -2.17 0.89 -6.26
N ASN A 26 -1.45 -0.17 -6.64
CA ASN A 26 -0.15 -0.13 -7.30
C ASN A 26 0.93 0.68 -6.54
N ILE A 27 1.07 0.42 -5.25
CA ILE A 27 2.06 1.09 -4.41
C ILE A 27 3.36 0.28 -4.34
N GLY A 28 4.50 0.97 -4.45
CA GLY A 28 5.82 0.38 -4.25
C GLY A 28 6.75 1.30 -3.47
N PHE A 29 7.53 0.72 -2.58
CA PHE A 29 8.55 1.43 -1.80
C PHE A 29 9.61 0.45 -1.28
N ASN A 30 10.76 1.01 -0.91
CA ASN A 30 11.85 0.29 -0.25
C ASN A 30 12.03 0.85 1.16
N LEU A 31 12.39 -0.01 2.10
CA LEU A 31 12.81 0.36 3.44
C LEU A 31 14.17 -0.25 3.70
N ASP A 32 15.17 0.60 3.96
CA ASP A 32 16.51 0.19 4.34
C ASP A 32 16.61 -0.12 5.85
N LYS A 33 17.62 -0.92 6.22
CA LYS A 33 17.87 -1.22 7.64
C LYS A 33 18.23 0.05 8.42
N GLY A 34 17.44 0.37 9.44
CA GLY A 34 17.61 1.55 10.29
C GLY A 34 16.83 2.79 9.81
N GLU A 35 16.14 2.69 8.67
CA GLU A 35 15.23 3.73 8.18
C GLU A 35 13.88 3.67 8.91
N THR A 36 13.19 4.81 9.02
CA THR A 36 11.82 4.90 9.51
C THR A 36 10.94 5.52 8.44
N ILE A 37 9.83 4.87 8.10
CA ILE A 37 8.84 5.36 7.14
C ILE A 37 7.56 5.73 7.88
N GLY A 38 7.02 6.91 7.59
CA GLY A 38 5.71 7.36 8.04
C GLY A 38 4.71 7.36 6.89
N ILE A 39 3.52 6.79 7.10
CA ILE A 39 2.41 6.85 6.16
C ILE A 39 1.41 7.88 6.69
N VAL A 40 1.00 8.82 5.84
CA VAL A 40 0.06 9.89 6.17
C VAL A 40 -0.99 10.01 5.07
N GLY A 41 -2.19 10.46 5.43
CA GLY A 41 -3.28 10.66 4.49
C GLY A 41 -4.50 11.26 5.17
N GLU A 42 -5.42 11.76 4.35
CA GLU A 42 -6.77 12.12 4.79
C GLU A 42 -7.54 10.86 5.22
N SER A 43 -8.61 11.05 5.99
CA SER A 43 -9.50 9.94 6.33
C SER A 43 -10.10 9.34 5.06
N GLY A 44 -9.88 8.04 4.86
CA GLY A 44 -10.37 7.24 3.75
C GLY A 44 -10.74 5.85 4.22
#